data_AF-A0A645FLY3-F1
#
_entry.id   AF-A0A645FLY3-F1
#
_cell.length_a   1.000
_cell.length_b   1.000
_cell.length_c   1.000
_cell.angle_alpha   90.00
_cell.angle_beta   90.00
_cell.angle_gamma   90.00
#
_symmetry.space_group_name_H-M   'P 1'
#
loop_
_entity.id
_entity.type
_entity.pdbx_description
1 polymer ?
#
loop_
_entity_poly.entity_id
_entity_poly.type
_entity_poly.pdbx_seq_one_letter_code
_entity_poly.pdbx_strand_id
1 'polypeptide(L)'
;MTDFIHDGEATNRPNNALDIYMHELGQESPLLVKLIMQSIYKNNDREIKHIGSKRFGIQYLLKGIYSHNGLLYFHLQLKNSSNVPFDVDYITFKIVDKKVAKRTAIQEQVIWPLRAHNNVTLIGGKKNERTIFTLPKFTIPDDKHLIIELHEKEGGRHQTFTVENADLVRAKVINELKTK
;
A
#
# COMPACT_ATOMS: atom_id res chain seq x y z
N MET A 1 -9.08 27.37 23.52
CA MET A 1 -7.99 26.44 23.16
C MET A 1 -8.64 25.06 23.14
N THR A 2 -9.10 24.64 21.97
CA THR A 2 -9.82 23.37 21.80
C THR A 2 -8.81 22.31 21.39
N ASP A 3 -8.65 21.32 22.25
CA ASP A 3 -7.75 20.18 22.07
C ASP A 3 -8.07 19.40 20.78
N PHE A 4 -7.02 19.13 20.00
CA PHE A 4 -7.05 18.41 18.72
C PHE A 4 -7.08 16.89 18.87
N ILE A 5 -7.45 16.39 20.06
CA ILE A 5 -7.53 14.98 20.36
C ILE A 5 -8.97 14.74 20.78
N HIS A 6 -9.60 13.70 20.22
CA HIS A 6 -11.01 13.33 20.33
C HIS A 6 -11.90 13.89 19.21
N ASP A 7 -11.61 13.47 17.98
CA ASP A 7 -12.72 13.15 17.06
C ASP A 7 -12.87 11.63 17.03
N GLY A 8 -13.99 11.17 17.54
CA GLY A 8 -14.31 9.77 17.76
C GLY A 8 -14.63 9.07 16.46
N GLU A 9 -13.75 8.16 16.04
CA GLU A 9 -14.15 6.97 15.31
C GLU A 9 -13.36 5.79 15.86
N ALA A 10 -14.08 4.90 16.55
CA ALA A 10 -13.62 3.56 16.91
C ALA A 10 -13.50 2.71 15.63
N THR A 11 -12.56 3.06 14.76
CA THR A 11 -12.15 2.21 13.66
C THR A 11 -11.11 1.24 14.20
N ASN A 12 -11.28 -0.04 13.90
CA ASN A 12 -10.38 -1.12 14.25
C ASN A 12 -8.99 -0.79 13.64
N ARG A 13 -8.13 -0.12 14.41
CA ARG A 13 -6.81 0.32 13.96
C ARG A 13 -5.93 -0.94 13.95
N PRO A 14 -5.26 -1.30 12.84
CA PRO A 14 -4.27 -2.36 12.90
C PRO A 14 -3.22 -1.98 13.95
N ASN A 15 -2.62 -2.97 14.61
CA ASN A 15 -1.73 -2.78 15.75
C ASN A 15 -0.56 -1.81 15.49
N ASN A 16 -0.22 -1.54 14.21
CA ASN A 16 0.87 -0.65 13.80
C ASN A 16 0.40 0.74 13.36
N ALA A 17 -0.89 1.08 13.48
CA ALA A 17 -1.42 2.33 12.96
C ALA A 17 -0.78 3.56 13.62
N LEU A 18 -0.54 3.52 14.94
CA LEU A 18 0.08 4.63 15.68
C LEU A 18 1.51 4.89 15.17
N ASP A 19 2.32 3.85 15.00
CA ASP A 19 3.70 3.97 14.49
C ASP A 19 3.73 4.52 13.06
N ILE A 20 2.80 4.09 12.20
CA ILE A 20 2.65 4.64 10.84
C ILE A 20 2.48 6.16 10.95
N TYR A 21 1.59 6.68 11.79
CA TYR A 21 1.34 8.13 11.88
C TYR A 21 2.46 8.97 12.52
N MET A 22 3.42 8.37 13.25
CA MET A 22 4.47 9.12 13.96
C MET A 22 5.77 9.30 13.18
N HIS A 23 5.99 8.58 12.06
CA HIS A 23 7.20 8.75 11.26
C HIS A 23 7.22 10.10 10.51
N GLU A 24 8.42 10.70 10.44
CA GLU A 24 8.68 11.96 9.74
C GLU A 24 8.37 11.85 8.24
N LEU A 25 7.66 12.84 7.69
CA LEU A 25 7.34 12.95 6.27
C LEU A 25 8.44 13.69 5.48
N GLY A 26 9.65 13.80 6.05
CA GLY A 26 10.71 14.63 5.52
C GLY A 26 10.32 16.11 5.54
N GLN A 27 10.38 16.77 4.38
CA GLN A 27 10.05 18.20 4.20
C GLN A 27 8.57 18.45 3.90
N GLU A 28 7.74 17.41 3.83
CA GLU A 28 6.36 17.53 3.39
C GLU A 28 5.36 17.81 4.51
N SER A 29 4.36 18.64 4.20
CA SER A 29 3.27 18.92 5.13
C SER A 29 2.36 17.70 5.26
N PRO A 30 2.03 17.24 6.49
CA PRO A 30 1.06 16.16 6.70
C PRO A 30 -0.29 16.41 6.01
N LEU A 31 -0.69 17.68 5.89
CA LEU A 31 -1.90 18.07 5.19
C LEU A 31 -1.77 17.82 3.68
N LEU A 32 -0.63 18.16 3.07
CA LEU A 32 -0.42 17.94 1.64
C LEU A 32 -0.41 16.45 1.30
N VAL A 33 0.30 15.63 2.09
CA VAL A 33 0.30 14.17 1.94
C VAL A 33 -1.12 13.62 2.01
N LYS A 34 -1.92 14.07 2.98
CA LYS A 34 -3.34 13.68 3.10
C LYS A 34 -4.15 14.07 1.87
N LEU A 35 -3.97 15.29 1.34
CA LEU A 35 -4.67 15.76 0.14
C LEU A 35 -4.29 14.95 -1.11
N ILE A 36 -3.00 14.62 -1.27
CA ILE A 36 -2.51 13.76 -2.36
C ILE A 36 -3.15 12.38 -2.28
N MET A 37 -3.13 11.75 -1.11
CA MET A 37 -3.75 10.42 -0.92
C MET A 37 -5.25 10.44 -1.23
N GLN A 38 -5.96 11.49 -0.79
CA GLN A 38 -7.38 11.68 -1.10
C GLN A 38 -7.62 11.91 -2.60
N SER A 39 -6.76 12.69 -3.26
CA SER A 39 -6.84 12.94 -4.71
C SER A 39 -6.67 11.65 -5.51
N ILE A 40 -5.65 10.84 -5.18
CA ILE A 40 -5.41 9.53 -5.80
C ILE A 40 -6.63 8.61 -5.58
N TYR A 41 -7.15 8.56 -4.35
CA TYR A 41 -8.33 7.76 -4.02
C TYR A 41 -9.58 8.19 -4.79
N LYS A 42 -9.82 9.50 -4.93
CA LYS A 42 -10.96 10.04 -5.67
C LYS A 42 -10.85 9.80 -7.18
N ASN A 43 -9.68 10.07 -7.77
CA ASN A 43 -9.45 9.92 -9.22
C ASN A 43 -9.55 8.45 -9.64
N ASN A 44 -9.10 7.52 -8.80
CA ASN A 44 -9.21 6.09 -9.03
C ASN A 44 -8.55 5.56 -10.32
N ASP A 45 -7.56 6.27 -10.84
CA ASP A 45 -6.90 5.92 -12.10
C ASP A 45 -6.21 4.55 -12.02
N ARG A 46 -6.14 3.87 -13.17
CA ARG A 46 -5.44 2.59 -13.33
C ARG A 46 -4.28 2.75 -14.31
N GLU A 47 -3.17 3.22 -13.78
CA GLU A 47 -1.89 3.44 -14.48
C GLU A 47 -1.18 2.10 -14.74
N ILE A 48 -1.22 1.18 -13.78
CA ILE A 48 -0.62 -0.15 -13.86
C ILE A 48 -1.72 -1.20 -14.07
N LYS A 49 -1.57 -1.99 -15.13
CA LYS A 49 -2.57 -3.00 -15.55
C LYS A 49 -2.09 -4.44 -15.42
N HIS A 50 -0.77 -4.65 -15.33
CA HIS A 50 -0.15 -5.97 -15.40
C HIS A 50 0.30 -6.53 -14.04
N ILE A 51 0.19 -5.74 -12.96
CA ILE A 51 0.64 -6.14 -11.62
C ILE A 51 -0.54 -6.42 -10.70
N GLY A 52 -0.53 -7.61 -10.11
CA GLY A 52 -1.49 -8.04 -9.11
C GLY A 52 -1.54 -9.56 -8.97
N SER A 53 -2.36 -10.00 -8.04
CA SER A 53 -2.61 -11.41 -7.73
C SER A 53 -4.10 -11.69 -7.72
N LYS A 54 -4.49 -12.91 -8.09
CA LYS A 54 -5.88 -13.36 -8.02
C LYS A 54 -5.95 -14.83 -7.65
N ARG A 55 -6.24 -15.12 -6.38
CA ARG A 55 -6.38 -16.48 -5.84
C ARG A 55 -7.46 -16.54 -4.77
N PHE A 56 -8.06 -17.70 -4.56
CA PHE A 56 -9.04 -17.94 -3.48
C PHE A 56 -10.23 -16.97 -3.47
N GLY A 57 -10.66 -16.51 -4.65
CA GLY A 57 -11.73 -15.52 -4.79
C GLY A 57 -11.33 -14.09 -4.38
N ILE A 58 -10.07 -13.86 -4.01
CA ILE A 58 -9.50 -12.55 -3.70
C ILE A 58 -8.68 -12.08 -4.90
N GLN A 59 -8.84 -10.81 -5.27
CA GLN A 59 -8.04 -10.15 -6.27
C GLN A 59 -7.38 -8.93 -5.64
N TYR A 60 -6.05 -8.90 -5.66
CA TYR A 60 -5.25 -7.84 -5.08
C TYR A 60 -4.38 -7.20 -6.16
N LEU A 61 -4.60 -5.92 -6.46
CA LEU A 61 -4.00 -5.25 -7.61
C LEU A 61 -3.23 -4.01 -7.19
N LEU A 62 -2.12 -3.77 -7.88
CA LEU A 62 -1.48 -2.46 -7.90
C LEU A 62 -2.06 -1.66 -9.07
N LYS A 63 -2.81 -0.60 -8.75
CA LYS A 63 -3.44 0.27 -9.73
C LYS A 63 -2.50 1.35 -10.26
N GLY A 64 -1.55 1.80 -9.45
CA GLY A 64 -0.63 2.84 -9.84
C GLY A 64 0.38 3.14 -8.75
N ILE A 65 1.53 3.68 -9.17
CA ILE A 65 2.55 4.25 -8.30
C ILE A 65 2.67 5.72 -8.69
N TYR A 66 2.66 6.59 -7.69
CA TYR A 66 2.83 8.02 -7.86
C TYR A 66 4.02 8.50 -7.04
N SER A 67 4.67 9.57 -7.48
CA SER A 67 5.80 10.18 -6.78
C SER A 67 5.56 11.66 -6.55
N HIS A 68 5.81 12.14 -5.34
CA HIS A 68 5.81 13.56 -4.99
C HIS A 68 6.83 13.82 -3.88
N ASN A 69 7.71 14.80 -4.09
CA ASN A 69 8.74 15.26 -3.14
C ASN A 69 9.46 14.15 -2.33
N GLY A 70 9.92 13.09 -3.01
CA GLY A 70 10.63 11.99 -2.34
C GLY A 70 9.74 11.00 -1.57
N LEU A 71 8.42 11.07 -1.73
CA LEU A 71 7.46 10.08 -1.26
C LEU A 71 6.87 9.30 -2.43
N LEU A 72 6.63 8.01 -2.19
CA LEU A 72 5.97 7.12 -3.15
C LEU A 72 4.57 6.76 -2.65
N TYR A 73 3.58 6.86 -3.52
CA TYR A 73 2.19 6.54 -3.21
C TYR A 73 1.76 5.32 -4.00
N PHE A 74 1.39 4.25 -3.30
CA PHE A 74 0.94 2.99 -3.87
C PHE A 74 -0.58 2.91 -3.79
N HIS A 75 -1.23 2.93 -4.95
CA HIS A 75 -2.67 2.76 -5.04
C HIS A 75 -3.01 1.27 -5.22
N LEU A 76 -3.51 0.66 -4.15
CA LEU A 76 -3.83 -0.77 -4.10
C LEU A 76 -5.34 -0.97 -4.13
N GLN A 77 -5.79 -2.04 -4.79
CA GLN A 77 -7.19 -2.44 -4.82
C GLN A 77 -7.33 -3.88 -4.35
N LEU A 78 -8.22 -4.10 -3.39
CA LEU A 78 -8.63 -5.41 -2.91
C LEU A 78 -10.06 -5.67 -3.36
N LYS A 79 -10.30 -6.78 -4.04
CA LYS A 79 -11.62 -7.20 -4.48
C LYS A 79 -11.90 -8.61 -3.98
N ASN A 80 -12.97 -8.76 -3.22
CA ASN A 80 -13.46 -10.05 -2.75
C ASN A 80 -14.62 -10.48 -3.66
N SER A 81 -14.38 -11.53 -4.46
CA SER A 81 -15.40 -12.15 -5.32
C SER A 81 -16.07 -13.36 -4.66
N SER A 82 -15.64 -13.76 -3.46
CA SER A 82 -16.30 -14.80 -2.67
C SER A 82 -17.49 -14.22 -1.89
N ASN A 83 -18.28 -15.10 -1.27
CA ASN A 83 -19.35 -14.68 -0.34
C ASN A 83 -18.82 -14.50 1.09
N VAL A 84 -17.65 -15.08 1.40
CA VAL A 84 -17.06 -15.06 2.74
C VAL A 84 -16.26 -13.78 2.91
N PRO A 85 -16.53 -12.96 3.94
CA PRO A 85 -15.72 -11.77 4.24
C PRO A 85 -14.23 -12.13 4.37
N PHE A 86 -13.35 -11.20 4.04
CA PHE A 86 -11.91 -11.37 4.17
C PHE A 86 -11.39 -10.36 5.20
N ASP A 87 -10.91 -10.87 6.32
CA ASP A 87 -10.32 -10.12 7.41
C ASP A 87 -8.84 -9.90 7.10
N VAL A 88 -8.47 -8.64 6.85
CA VAL A 88 -7.08 -8.26 6.58
C VAL A 88 -6.35 -8.21 7.91
N ASP A 89 -5.29 -9.00 8.06
CA ASP A 89 -4.42 -8.96 9.24
C ASP A 89 -3.40 -7.82 9.08
N TYR A 90 -2.53 -7.96 8.08
CA TYR A 90 -1.53 -6.96 7.74
C TYR A 90 -1.13 -7.02 6.26
N ILE A 91 -0.51 -5.94 5.82
CA ILE A 91 0.11 -5.81 4.50
C ILE A 91 1.60 -5.54 4.71
N THR A 92 2.46 -6.24 3.97
CA THR A 92 3.91 -6.02 4.03
C THR A 92 4.47 -5.56 2.70
N PHE A 93 5.51 -4.74 2.78
CA PHE A 93 6.32 -4.30 1.63
C PHE A 93 7.75 -4.74 1.91
N LYS A 94 8.33 -5.56 1.03
CA LYS A 94 9.66 -6.14 1.25
C LYS A 94 10.49 -6.10 -0.02
N ILE A 95 11.74 -5.67 0.06
CA ILE A 95 12.70 -5.85 -1.03
C ILE A 95 13.38 -7.20 -0.83
N VAL A 96 13.32 -8.05 -1.85
CA VAL A 96 13.89 -9.40 -1.83
C VAL A 96 14.69 -9.69 -3.09
N ASP A 97 15.63 -10.64 -3.01
CA ASP A 97 16.47 -11.04 -4.14
C ASP A 97 15.65 -11.83 -5.19
N LYS A 98 15.85 -11.51 -6.49
CA LYS A 98 15.17 -12.20 -7.61
C LYS A 98 15.56 -13.67 -7.76
N LYS A 99 16.80 -13.99 -7.41
CA LYS A 99 17.37 -15.33 -7.54
C LYS A 99 17.75 -15.85 -6.17
N VAL A 100 16.93 -16.73 -5.62
CA VAL A 100 17.31 -17.52 -4.45
C VAL A 100 18.11 -18.73 -4.96
N ALA A 101 19.44 -18.61 -4.98
CA ALA A 101 20.27 -19.81 -5.09
C ALA A 101 19.96 -20.72 -3.89
N LYS A 102 19.90 -22.05 -4.12
CA LYS A 102 19.39 -23.07 -3.19
C LYS A 102 20.05 -23.12 -1.80
N ARG A 103 21.06 -22.27 -1.51
CA ARG A 103 21.90 -22.29 -0.29
C ARG A 103 22.43 -20.90 0.12
N THR A 104 21.63 -19.85 0.02
CA THR A 104 22.02 -18.52 0.53
C THR A 104 20.95 -17.98 1.47
N ALA A 105 21.36 -17.30 2.56
CA ALA A 105 20.44 -16.57 3.41
C ALA A 105 19.74 -15.49 2.59
N ILE A 106 18.41 -15.52 2.55
CA ILE A 106 17.59 -14.51 1.86
C ILE A 106 17.65 -13.23 2.69
N GLN A 107 18.15 -12.15 2.10
CA GLN A 107 18.12 -10.83 2.73
C GLN A 107 16.82 -10.12 2.36
N GLU A 108 15.90 -10.05 3.32
CA GLU A 108 14.67 -9.27 3.18
C GLU A 108 14.83 -7.91 3.86
N GLN A 109 14.56 -6.84 3.11
CA GLN A 109 14.44 -5.50 3.69
C GLN A 109 12.97 -5.11 3.75
N VAL A 110 12.41 -5.02 4.95
CA VAL A 110 11.04 -4.53 5.17
C VAL A 110 11.00 -3.02 4.99
N ILE A 111 10.02 -2.53 4.23
CA ILE A 111 9.72 -1.12 4.07
C ILE A 111 8.44 -0.79 4.82
N TRP A 112 8.54 0.10 5.79
CA TRP A 112 7.39 0.52 6.58
C TRP A 112 6.65 1.67 5.89
N PRO A 113 5.31 1.57 5.72
CA PRO A 113 4.54 2.68 5.21
C PRO A 113 4.52 3.83 6.23
N LEU A 114 4.67 5.06 5.73
CA LEU A 114 4.59 6.27 6.54
C LEU A 114 3.15 6.68 6.76
N ARG A 115 2.23 6.48 5.82
CA ARG A 115 0.80 6.80 6.00
C ARG A 115 -0.07 5.81 5.23
N ALA A 116 -1.29 5.61 5.69
CA ALA A 116 -2.30 4.84 4.98
C ALA A 116 -3.61 5.64 4.89
N HIS A 117 -4.26 5.60 3.73
CA HIS A 117 -5.59 6.18 3.51
C HIS A 117 -6.55 5.08 3.09
N ASN A 118 -7.72 5.04 3.74
CA ASN A 118 -8.68 3.94 3.66
C ASN A 118 -8.01 2.59 3.95
N ASN A 119 -7.42 2.44 5.14
CA ASN A 119 -6.74 1.23 5.54
C ASN A 119 -7.77 0.13 5.85
N VAL A 120 -7.97 -0.77 4.89
CA VAL A 120 -9.03 -1.79 4.93
C VAL A 120 -8.62 -2.91 5.88
N THR A 121 -9.41 -3.12 6.93
CA THR A 121 -9.23 -4.25 7.87
C THR A 121 -10.22 -5.39 7.61
N LEU A 122 -11.32 -5.11 6.90
CA LEU A 122 -12.34 -6.10 6.55
C LEU A 122 -12.92 -5.76 5.18
N ILE A 123 -13.01 -6.76 4.31
CA ILE A 123 -13.75 -6.65 3.06
C ILE A 123 -14.84 -7.71 2.97
N GLY A 124 -16.10 -7.25 2.94
CA GLY A 124 -17.26 -8.14 2.80
C GLY A 124 -17.25 -8.93 1.49
N GLY A 125 -18.06 -9.99 1.43
CA GLY A 125 -18.28 -10.75 0.21
C GLY A 125 -18.79 -9.88 -0.94
N LYS A 126 -18.33 -10.16 -2.16
CA LYS A 126 -18.69 -9.43 -3.39
C LYS A 126 -18.37 -7.93 -3.37
N LYS A 127 -17.52 -7.45 -2.45
CA LYS A 127 -17.12 -6.04 -2.37
C LYS A 127 -15.74 -5.79 -3.00
N ASN A 128 -15.47 -4.51 -3.23
CA ASN A 128 -14.15 -4.02 -3.57
C ASN A 128 -13.82 -2.84 -2.67
N GLU A 129 -12.55 -2.72 -2.29
CA GLU A 129 -12.01 -1.64 -1.50
C GLU A 129 -10.64 -1.23 -2.04
N ARG A 130 -10.19 -0.04 -1.68
CA ARG A 130 -8.92 0.52 -2.15
C ARG A 130 -8.17 1.16 -1.00
N THR A 131 -6.86 1.02 -0.99
CA THR A 131 -6.01 1.62 0.03
C THR A 131 -4.87 2.33 -0.66
N ILE A 132 -4.53 3.53 -0.18
CA ILE A 132 -3.35 4.25 -0.62
C ILE A 132 -2.34 4.18 0.51
N PHE A 133 -1.16 3.66 0.21
CA PHE A 133 -0.02 3.70 1.13
C PHE A 133 0.98 4.74 0.66
N THR A 134 1.47 5.54 1.60
CA THR A 134 2.61 6.43 1.39
C THR A 134 3.84 5.75 1.96
N LEU A 135 4.86 5.56 1.14
CA LEU A 135 6.14 4.96 1.50
C LEU A 135 7.26 6.00 1.33
N PRO A 136 8.36 5.89 2.09
CA PRO A 136 9.53 6.70 1.80
C PRO A 136 10.08 6.33 0.42
N LYS A 137 10.85 7.22 -0.22
CA LYS A 137 11.64 6.82 -1.39
C LYS A 137 12.69 5.79 -0.98
N PHE A 138 12.77 4.72 -1.76
CA PHE A 138 13.78 3.68 -1.64
C PHE A 138 14.33 3.35 -3.03
N THR A 139 15.39 2.54 -3.06
CA THR A 139 15.99 2.04 -4.30
C THR A 139 15.85 0.52 -4.33
N ILE A 140 15.48 -0.03 -5.47
CA ILE A 140 15.47 -1.47 -5.71
C ILE A 140 16.70 -1.78 -6.58
N PRO A 141 17.71 -2.50 -6.06
CA PRO A 141 18.82 -2.99 -6.88
C PRO A 141 18.34 -3.88 -8.03
N ASP A 142 19.12 -3.97 -9.12
CA ASP A 142 18.71 -4.69 -10.34
C ASP A 142 18.44 -6.20 -10.11
N ASP A 143 19.16 -6.80 -9.17
CA ASP A 143 19.04 -8.20 -8.75
C ASP A 143 17.94 -8.42 -7.70
N LYS A 144 17.22 -7.38 -7.29
CA LYS A 144 16.12 -7.43 -6.33
C LYS A 144 14.80 -6.95 -6.91
N HIS A 145 13.72 -7.22 -6.21
CA HIS A 145 12.38 -6.73 -6.52
C HIS A 145 11.61 -6.43 -5.23
N LEU A 146 10.57 -5.60 -5.35
CA LEU A 146 9.65 -5.35 -4.23
C LEU A 146 8.55 -6.41 -4.27
N ILE A 147 8.29 -7.07 -3.15
CA ILE A 147 7.11 -7.90 -2.93
C ILE A 147 6.12 -7.12 -2.06
N ILE A 148 4.85 -7.17 -2.44
CA ILE A 148 3.73 -6.70 -1.62
C ILE A 148 2.87 -7.90 -1.25
N GLU A 149 2.72 -8.14 0.05
CA GLU A 149 1.98 -9.28 0.58
C GLU A 149 0.76 -8.80 1.36
N LEU A 150 -0.38 -9.47 1.16
CA LEU A 150 -1.61 -9.28 1.88
C LEU A 150 -1.93 -10.55 2.66
N HIS A 151 -1.96 -10.43 3.98
CA HIS A 151 -2.27 -11.54 4.88
C HIS A 151 -3.69 -11.48 5.40
N GLU A 152 -4.29 -12.66 5.51
CA GLU A 152 -5.63 -12.85 6.04
C GLU A 152 -5.50 -13.26 7.50
N LYS A 153 -6.31 -12.67 8.38
CA LYS A 153 -6.32 -13.04 9.79
C LYS A 153 -6.89 -14.45 9.95
N GLU A 154 -6.14 -15.32 10.63
CA GLU A 154 -6.57 -16.70 10.94
C GLU A 154 -7.05 -17.50 9.71
N GLY A 155 -6.53 -17.16 8.52
CA GLY A 155 -6.93 -17.74 7.25
C GLY A 155 -5.77 -18.04 6.32
N GLY A 156 -6.08 -18.63 5.15
CA GLY A 156 -5.08 -19.08 4.17
C GLY A 156 -5.11 -18.34 2.83
N ARG A 157 -5.98 -17.34 2.65
CA ARG A 157 -6.22 -16.68 1.35
C ARG A 157 -5.21 -15.57 1.06
N HIS A 158 -3.96 -15.74 1.47
CA HIS A 158 -2.90 -14.76 1.28
C HIS A 158 -2.68 -14.42 -0.20
N GLN A 159 -2.39 -13.15 -0.48
CA GLN A 159 -2.07 -12.68 -1.82
C GLN A 159 -0.68 -12.06 -1.84
N THR A 160 0.05 -12.30 -2.91
CA THR A 160 1.38 -11.72 -3.12
C THR A 160 1.55 -11.37 -4.59
N PHE A 161 2.22 -10.25 -4.85
CA PHE A 161 2.69 -9.89 -6.18
C PHE A 161 4.00 -9.11 -6.09
N THR A 162 4.74 -9.15 -7.20
CA THR A 162 6.04 -8.49 -7.35
C THR A 162 5.90 -7.18 -8.12
N VAL A 163 6.67 -6.18 -7.73
CA VAL A 163 6.86 -4.89 -8.41
C VAL A 163 8.33 -4.76 -8.80
N GLU A 164 8.59 -4.53 -10.08
CA GLU A 164 9.94 -4.38 -10.61
C GLU A 164 10.43 -2.93 -10.50
N ASN A 165 11.75 -2.74 -10.53
CA ASN A 165 12.34 -1.39 -10.55
C ASN A 165 11.80 -0.55 -11.72
N ALA A 166 11.57 -1.17 -12.88
CA ALA A 166 10.99 -0.50 -14.05
C ALA A 166 9.58 0.07 -13.81
N ASP A 167 8.81 -0.48 -12.88
CA ASP A 167 7.49 0.04 -12.52
C ASP A 167 7.59 1.23 -11.57
N LEU A 168 8.58 1.22 -10.67
CA LEU A 168 8.91 2.36 -9.81
C LEU A 168 9.41 3.56 -10.63
N VAL A 169 10.30 3.32 -11.60
CA VAL A 169 10.85 4.38 -12.45
C VAL A 169 9.76 5.02 -13.32
N ARG A 170 8.73 4.26 -13.67
CA ARG A 170 7.56 4.76 -14.42
C ARG A 170 6.47 5.38 -13.53
N ALA A 171 6.75 5.57 -12.23
CA ALA A 171 5.81 6.21 -11.33
C ALA A 171 5.39 7.60 -11.83
N LYS A 172 4.10 7.88 -11.77
CA LYS A 172 3.54 9.15 -12.24
C LYS A 172 3.85 10.26 -11.24
N VAL A 173 4.52 11.30 -11.71
CA VAL A 173 4.81 12.46 -10.86
C VAL A 173 3.55 13.29 -10.67
N ILE A 174 3.23 13.60 -9.41
CA ILE A 174 2.16 14.54 -9.06
C ILE A 174 2.84 15.89 -8.85
N ASN A 175 2.75 16.82 -9.80
CA ASN A 175 3.32 18.16 -9.65
C ASN A 175 2.32 19.15 -9.03
N GLU A 176 1.03 18.96 -9.33
CA GLU A 176 -0.04 19.87 -8.91
C GLU A 176 -1.27 19.05 -8.49
N LEU A 177 -1.82 19.35 -7.32
CA LEU A 177 -3.13 18.86 -6.93
C LEU A 177 -4.16 19.55 -7.82
N LYS A 178 -4.66 18.83 -8.83
CA LYS A 178 -5.83 19.29 -9.58
C LYS A 178 -7.04 19.28 -8.64
N THR A 179 -7.32 20.41 -7.99
CA THR A 179 -8.61 20.69 -7.36
C THR A 179 -9.65 20.78 -8.47
N LYS A 180 -10.46 19.74 -8.62
CA LYS A 180 -11.76 19.85 -9.27
C LYS A 180 -12.81 20.18 -8.22
#